data_AF-A0A8J2NE90-F1
#
_entry.id   AF-A0A8J2NE90-F1
#
_cell.length_a   1.000
_cell.length_b   1.000
_cell.length_c   1.000
_cell.angle_alpha   90.00
_cell.angle_beta   90.00
_cell.angle_gamma   90.00
#
_symmetry.space_group_name_H-M   'P 1'
#
loop_
_entity.id
_entity.type
_entity.pdbx_description
1 polymer ?
#
loop_
_entity_poly.entity_id
_entity_poly.type
_entity_poly.pdbx_seq_one_letter_code
_entity_poly.pdbx_strand_id
1 'polypeptide(L)'
;MFRDESSKVIQKAHAQWGVGDSTSEGLSTQTSSSSLASSYASSASTNSSSSSASLHTHTAPSSAISNTSLKAGWPTSPTSTPSQQASPPTPSSPTSSSVLSISSVANATHSIHTRPSRLPIPIDSSLEDQGVQFYVNRYLIGHPDEPRYPGDLTSTEWLWDPAVQDIMAAVGLASLSNLRGDTSMMTMARQKYGLALRQTGRLIQASSMPDFEVTMRSVVMLAMFEVCALTPDAVQYAPMLVKGAHQGIAHVHAHVMGGVALLRRWLPMPAAAFLGVRAMVQMSYSLFIPAYISATPLPDPLYEWVAFAKTLLEPADHPATDLGPLIGRFIQVSTYIKTHALTDGRTHTAATLKQLFDIDVSFLDWERGLGPTWRFRTEKAKHLPSSVVFEGVYHVYYDMFVARMWGHYRWARTLLNQTIIEFIKKYPKSSTPLMSLAEYGHRYEIIRELARDTLVSTPTHWRHPLLTDKSAMPVERMGGAGSGSAGLPVLLFHLQVAACAPGVPRTYWDWALAVMECIWSDMGILHAKSMMETMRAYRDSLLIKEEAAEINAC
;
A
#
# COMPACT_ATOMS: atom_id res chain seq x y z
N MET A 1 23.39 13.93 -10.34
CA MET A 1 22.67 14.91 -11.18
C MET A 1 21.14 14.73 -11.17
N PHE A 2 20.58 13.52 -10.98
CA PHE A 2 19.11 13.30 -10.97
C PHE A 2 18.41 13.46 -9.60
N ARG A 3 19.15 13.60 -8.49
CA ARG A 3 18.58 13.84 -7.13
C ARG A 3 17.95 15.24 -6.97
N ASP A 4 18.33 16.22 -7.81
CA ASP A 4 17.88 17.61 -7.68
C ASP A 4 16.47 17.86 -8.25
N GLU A 5 15.97 17.02 -9.16
CA GLU A 5 14.65 17.26 -9.77
C GLU A 5 13.51 16.97 -8.78
N SER A 6 13.61 15.91 -7.96
CA SER A 6 12.60 15.58 -6.95
C SER A 6 12.52 16.64 -5.85
N SER A 7 13.66 17.15 -5.37
CA SER A 7 13.71 18.24 -4.38
C SER A 7 13.08 19.53 -4.92
N LYS A 8 13.28 19.83 -6.21
CA LYS A 8 12.64 20.97 -6.89
C LYS A 8 11.13 20.78 -7.03
N VAL A 9 10.65 19.54 -7.24
CA VAL A 9 9.21 19.23 -7.27
C VAL A 9 8.59 19.43 -5.88
N ILE A 10 9.27 18.98 -4.81
CA ILE A 10 8.80 19.20 -3.43
C ILE A 10 8.76 20.69 -3.11
N GLN A 11 9.81 21.47 -3.42
CA GLN A 11 9.82 22.92 -3.21
C GLN A 11 8.73 23.63 -4.03
N LYS A 12 8.48 23.20 -5.27
CA LYS A 12 7.44 23.76 -6.12
C LYS A 12 6.02 23.42 -5.61
N ALA A 13 5.83 22.22 -5.06
CA ALA A 13 4.59 21.83 -4.39
C ALA A 13 4.35 22.68 -3.13
N HIS A 14 5.38 22.88 -2.31
CA HIS A 14 5.30 23.74 -1.12
C HIS A 14 4.97 25.20 -1.50
N ALA A 15 5.58 25.73 -2.56
CA ALA A 15 5.31 27.09 -3.05
C ALA A 15 3.89 27.27 -3.61
N GLN A 16 3.29 26.23 -4.22
CA GLN A 16 1.90 26.26 -4.68
C GLN A 16 0.87 26.09 -3.55
N TRP A 17 1.27 25.57 -2.39
CA TRP A 17 0.38 25.29 -1.26
C TRP A 17 0.35 26.38 -0.19
N GLY A 18 1.00 27.54 -0.44
CA GLY A 18 0.84 28.73 0.40
C GLY A 18 1.34 28.58 1.84
N VAL A 19 2.29 27.68 2.10
CA VAL A 19 2.93 27.56 3.42
C VAL A 19 4.10 28.55 3.47
N GLY A 20 3.95 29.61 4.24
CA GLY A 20 5.00 30.60 4.46
C GLY A 20 6.21 29.98 5.17
N ASP A 21 7.42 30.30 4.69
CA ASP A 21 8.68 29.92 5.32
C ASP A 21 8.74 30.43 6.76
N SER A 22 8.74 29.52 7.74
CA SER A 22 9.16 29.82 9.10
C SER A 22 10.70 29.90 9.12
N THR A 23 11.22 31.11 9.04
CA THR A 23 12.66 31.41 9.12
C THR A 23 13.24 30.97 10.46
N SER A 24 14.29 30.13 10.40
CA SER A 24 15.19 29.86 11.51
C SER A 24 16.06 31.08 11.81
N GLU A 25 15.99 31.61 13.02
CA GLU A 25 16.92 32.62 13.53
C GLU A 25 18.33 32.02 13.68
N GLY A 26 19.28 32.54 12.89
CA GLY A 26 20.71 32.38 13.07
C GLY A 26 21.32 33.69 13.51
N LEU A 27 22.09 33.63 14.60
CA LEU A 27 22.75 34.73 15.29
C LEU A 27 23.70 35.53 14.37
N SER A 28 23.68 36.84 14.60
CA SER A 28 24.32 37.96 13.91
C SER A 28 25.85 37.97 13.82
N THR A 29 26.38 38.48 12.69
CA THR A 29 27.50 39.45 12.66
C THR A 29 27.34 40.49 11.54
N GLN A 30 27.35 41.75 12.00
CA GLN A 30 27.44 43.07 11.37
C GLN A 30 27.84 43.19 9.88
N THR A 31 27.13 44.05 9.12
CA THR A 31 27.56 45.43 8.76
C THR A 31 26.55 46.16 7.86
N SER A 32 26.13 47.34 8.31
CA SER A 32 25.85 48.61 7.60
C SER A 32 25.13 48.62 6.22
N SER A 33 23.93 49.19 6.15
CA SER A 33 23.67 50.55 5.57
C SER A 33 22.18 50.85 5.32
N SER A 34 21.74 51.96 5.92
CA SER A 34 20.69 52.95 5.56
C SER A 34 19.58 52.64 4.52
N SER A 35 18.32 52.84 4.93
CA SER A 35 17.38 53.93 4.51
C SER A 35 15.90 53.52 4.73
N LEU A 36 15.15 54.22 5.61
CA LEU A 36 14.00 55.13 5.31
C LEU A 36 12.86 54.46 4.50
N ALA A 37 11.56 54.52 4.81
CA ALA A 37 10.76 55.21 5.83
C ALA A 37 9.29 54.72 5.76
N SER A 38 8.56 54.96 6.84
CA SER A 38 7.11 55.25 6.96
C SER A 38 6.05 54.21 6.55
N SER A 39 5.30 53.66 7.52
CA SER A 39 4.07 54.20 8.16
C SER A 39 2.82 53.97 7.32
N TYR A 40 1.87 53.18 7.83
CA TYR A 40 0.49 53.61 8.13
C TYR A 40 -0.23 52.52 8.91
N ALA A 41 -0.63 52.86 10.12
CA ALA A 41 -1.61 52.14 10.92
C ALA A 41 -3.02 52.60 10.52
N SER A 42 -4.00 51.70 10.65
CA SER A 42 -5.33 52.04 11.18
C SER A 42 -6.11 50.78 11.53
N SER A 43 -6.31 50.63 12.83
CA SER A 43 -7.29 49.79 13.51
C SER A 43 -8.73 50.25 13.25
N ALA A 44 -9.67 49.31 13.15
CA ALA A 44 -11.01 49.47 13.74
C ALA A 44 -11.70 48.10 13.86
N SER A 45 -11.96 47.70 15.10
CA SER A 45 -12.90 46.69 15.54
C SER A 45 -14.33 47.26 15.54
N THR A 46 -15.36 46.44 15.28
CA THR A 46 -16.47 46.13 16.21
C THR A 46 -17.66 45.42 15.54
N ASN A 47 -18.06 44.32 16.19
CA ASN A 47 -19.41 43.88 16.57
C ASN A 47 -20.56 43.64 15.57
N SER A 48 -21.02 42.39 15.63
CA SER A 48 -22.42 41.92 15.79
C SER A 48 -23.46 42.25 14.71
N SER A 49 -24.11 41.22 14.16
CA SER A 49 -25.38 40.72 14.70
C SER A 49 -26.07 39.72 13.75
N SER A 50 -26.86 38.87 14.38
CA SER A 50 -27.78 37.85 13.87
C SER A 50 -28.84 38.34 12.88
N SER A 51 -29.23 37.48 11.94
CA SER A 51 -30.59 37.51 11.38
C SER A 51 -31.03 36.10 10.97
N SER A 52 -32.08 35.64 11.63
CA SER A 52 -32.96 34.53 11.26
C SER A 52 -33.95 34.99 10.19
N ALA A 53 -34.28 34.12 9.24
CA ALA A 53 -35.51 34.22 8.45
C ALA A 53 -35.98 32.81 8.03
N SER A 54 -37.25 32.55 8.30
CA SER A 54 -38.03 31.35 8.00
C SER A 54 -39.10 31.66 6.95
N LEU A 55 -39.81 30.60 6.48
CA LEU A 55 -40.99 30.51 5.58
C LEU A 55 -40.63 30.35 4.08
N HIS A 56 -41.22 29.47 3.25
CA HIS A 56 -42.52 28.77 3.17
C HIS A 56 -42.35 27.38 2.51
N THR A 57 -42.85 26.25 3.04
CA THR A 57 -44.14 25.57 2.76
C THR A 57 -44.75 25.67 1.34
N HIS A 58 -44.73 24.55 0.61
CA HIS A 58 -45.80 24.14 -0.32
C HIS A 58 -45.98 22.61 -0.28
N THR A 59 -47.23 22.18 -0.14
CA THR A 59 -47.72 20.82 0.06
C THR A 59 -48.45 20.28 -1.19
N ALA A 60 -48.22 18.98 -1.46
CA ALA A 60 -49.14 17.96 -2.01
C ALA A 60 -49.50 17.99 -3.52
N PRO A 61 -49.93 16.85 -4.14
CA PRO A 61 -50.42 15.63 -3.50
C PRO A 61 -49.86 14.28 -3.99
N SER A 62 -50.19 13.29 -3.17
CA SER A 62 -49.96 11.85 -3.26
C SER A 62 -50.78 11.16 -4.36
N SER A 63 -50.24 10.08 -4.91
CA SER A 63 -51.02 8.95 -5.43
C SER A 63 -50.35 7.64 -5.03
N ALA A 64 -51.02 6.90 -4.15
CA ALA A 64 -50.70 5.54 -3.75
C ALA A 64 -51.00 4.55 -4.89
N ILE A 65 -50.25 3.44 -4.96
CA ILE A 65 -50.76 2.08 -5.24
C ILE A 65 -49.66 1.06 -4.87
N SER A 66 -50.01 0.26 -3.86
CA SER A 66 -49.82 -1.19 -3.69
C SER A 66 -48.42 -1.85 -3.61
N ASN A 67 -48.14 -2.24 -2.36
CA ASN A 67 -47.44 -3.44 -1.88
C ASN A 67 -47.27 -4.61 -2.86
N THR A 68 -46.02 -5.07 -3.01
CA THR A 68 -45.70 -6.50 -3.08
C THR A 68 -44.38 -6.78 -2.35
N SER A 69 -44.49 -7.61 -1.31
CA SER A 69 -43.39 -8.22 -0.57
C SER A 69 -42.65 -9.22 -1.46
N LEU A 70 -41.33 -9.10 -1.58
CA LEU A 70 -40.47 -10.15 -2.12
C LEU A 70 -39.37 -10.48 -1.11
N LYS A 71 -39.64 -11.54 -0.32
CA LYS A 71 -38.62 -12.37 0.31
C LYS A 71 -37.85 -13.08 -0.80
N ALA A 72 -36.54 -12.84 -0.92
CA ALA A 72 -35.65 -13.68 -1.71
C ALA A 72 -34.77 -14.49 -0.76
N GLY A 73 -35.26 -15.66 -0.36
CA GLY A 73 -34.45 -16.73 0.20
C GLY A 73 -33.66 -17.43 -0.90
N TRP A 74 -32.44 -17.84 -0.58
CA TRP A 74 -31.59 -18.62 -1.49
C TRP A 74 -32.09 -20.07 -1.54
N PRO A 75 -32.31 -20.67 -2.72
CA PRO A 75 -32.74 -22.05 -2.81
C PRO A 75 -31.56 -23.01 -2.59
N THR A 76 -31.79 -23.96 -1.71
CA THR A 76 -30.98 -25.15 -1.42
C THR A 76 -30.92 -26.11 -2.61
N SER A 77 -29.81 -26.84 -2.69
CA SER A 77 -29.45 -27.90 -3.64
C SER A 77 -30.55 -28.92 -3.95
N PRO A 78 -30.38 -29.67 -5.06
CA PRO A 78 -30.73 -31.08 -5.05
C PRO A 78 -29.58 -32.02 -5.46
N THR A 79 -29.72 -33.22 -4.91
CA THR A 79 -28.83 -34.37 -4.87
C THR A 79 -28.71 -35.12 -6.22
N SER A 80 -27.59 -35.82 -6.34
CA SER A 80 -27.06 -36.70 -7.39
C SER A 80 -27.97 -37.82 -7.91
N THR A 81 -27.75 -38.25 -9.18
CA THR A 81 -27.50 -39.66 -9.61
C THR A 81 -27.14 -39.73 -11.12
N PRO A 82 -26.51 -40.84 -11.63
CA PRO A 82 -25.43 -40.78 -12.63
C PRO A 82 -25.81 -41.28 -14.04
N SER A 83 -25.04 -40.89 -15.07
CA SER A 83 -24.99 -41.66 -16.33
C SER A 83 -23.67 -41.52 -17.11
N GLN A 84 -22.99 -42.66 -17.22
CA GLN A 84 -22.23 -43.26 -18.33
C GLN A 84 -21.38 -42.42 -19.32
N GLN A 85 -20.06 -42.65 -19.22
CA GLN A 85 -19.06 -42.97 -20.27
C GLN A 85 -19.43 -42.78 -21.76
N ALA A 86 -18.62 -41.98 -22.47
CA ALA A 86 -18.06 -42.33 -23.79
C ALA A 86 -16.84 -41.42 -24.12
N SER A 87 -15.71 -42.04 -24.47
CA SER A 87 -14.46 -41.39 -24.89
C SER A 87 -14.50 -40.99 -26.37
N PRO A 88 -13.77 -39.94 -26.81
CA PRO A 88 -13.68 -39.56 -28.23
C PRO A 88 -12.60 -40.35 -29.00
N PRO A 89 -12.76 -40.57 -30.32
CA PRO A 89 -11.78 -41.29 -31.15
C PRO A 89 -10.73 -40.36 -31.77
N THR A 90 -9.52 -40.89 -31.88
CA THR A 90 -8.39 -40.40 -32.68
C THR A 90 -8.59 -40.65 -34.18
N PRO A 91 -7.99 -39.83 -35.07
CA PRO A 91 -7.71 -40.24 -36.44
C PRO A 91 -6.22 -40.39 -36.74
N SER A 92 -5.97 -41.35 -37.63
CA SER A 92 -4.71 -41.99 -38.01
C SER A 92 -4.00 -41.28 -39.18
N SER A 93 -2.67 -41.34 -39.18
CA SER A 93 -1.81 -41.05 -40.34
C SER A 93 -2.00 -42.07 -41.48
N PRO A 94 -1.62 -41.70 -42.72
CA PRO A 94 -1.08 -42.68 -43.66
C PRO A 94 0.29 -42.27 -44.22
N THR A 95 1.23 -43.19 -44.10
CA THR A 95 2.44 -43.33 -44.91
C THR A 95 2.10 -44.11 -46.18
N SER A 96 2.70 -43.78 -47.33
CA SER A 96 3.30 -44.72 -48.31
C SER A 96 3.71 -44.04 -49.64
N SER A 97 5.03 -43.91 -49.78
CA SER A 97 5.91 -44.23 -50.91
C SER A 97 5.34 -44.51 -52.32
N SER A 98 5.95 -43.89 -53.35
CA SER A 98 6.32 -44.58 -54.59
C SER A 98 7.49 -43.90 -55.33
N VAL A 99 8.41 -44.76 -55.77
CA VAL A 99 9.73 -44.57 -56.37
C VAL A 99 9.62 -44.26 -57.87
N LEU A 100 10.60 -43.57 -58.48
CA LEU A 100 11.12 -43.87 -59.83
C LEU A 100 12.47 -43.17 -60.06
N SER A 101 13.47 -43.95 -60.49
CA SER A 101 14.86 -43.55 -60.79
C SER A 101 15.11 -43.63 -62.29
N ILE A 102 15.73 -42.62 -62.93
CA ILE A 102 16.43 -42.72 -64.22
C ILE A 102 17.65 -41.76 -64.25
N SER A 103 18.68 -42.20 -64.97
CA SER A 103 20.12 -41.95 -64.86
C SER A 103 20.71 -40.70 -65.54
N SER A 104 21.81 -40.22 -64.95
CA SER A 104 23.06 -39.58 -65.46
C SER A 104 23.11 -38.83 -66.81
N VAL A 105 23.61 -37.57 -66.78
CA VAL A 105 24.74 -37.08 -67.62
C VAL A 105 25.49 -35.97 -66.87
N ALA A 106 26.83 -36.01 -66.93
CA ALA A 106 27.76 -35.07 -66.31
C ALA A 106 27.75 -33.68 -66.99
N ASN A 107 27.92 -32.62 -66.19
CA ASN A 107 28.67 -31.44 -66.61
C ASN A 107 29.22 -30.71 -65.37
N ALA A 108 30.53 -30.52 -65.36
CA ALA A 108 31.24 -29.71 -64.39
C ALA A 108 30.99 -28.22 -64.66
N THR A 109 30.75 -27.42 -63.62
CA THR A 109 31.48 -26.17 -63.31
C THR A 109 30.81 -25.36 -62.18
N HIS A 110 31.68 -24.79 -61.33
CA HIS A 110 31.45 -23.80 -60.27
C HIS A 110 30.75 -24.26 -58.97
N SER A 111 31.58 -24.63 -57.98
CA SER A 111 31.20 -24.56 -56.57
C SER A 111 30.95 -23.10 -56.17
N ILE A 112 29.70 -22.67 -56.17
CA ILE A 112 29.30 -21.50 -55.38
C ILE A 112 29.28 -21.98 -53.94
N HIS A 113 30.26 -21.57 -53.14
CA HIS A 113 30.13 -21.64 -51.68
C HIS A 113 29.01 -20.70 -51.26
N THR A 114 27.76 -21.19 -51.27
CA THR A 114 26.67 -20.56 -50.55
C THR A 114 26.99 -20.69 -49.07
N ARG A 115 27.57 -19.63 -48.50
CA ARG A 115 27.64 -19.41 -47.06
C ARG A 115 26.23 -19.69 -46.51
N PRO A 116 26.04 -20.65 -45.59
CA PRO A 116 24.71 -20.86 -45.02
C PRO A 116 24.25 -19.52 -44.45
N SER A 117 23.05 -19.10 -44.86
CA SER A 117 22.37 -17.94 -44.30
C SER A 117 22.49 -18.06 -42.80
N ARG A 118 23.18 -17.10 -42.15
CA ARG A 118 23.17 -17.04 -40.69
C ARG A 118 21.70 -17.05 -40.30
N LEU A 119 21.27 -18.09 -39.59
CA LEU A 119 20.00 -18.07 -38.89
C LEU A 119 19.93 -16.73 -38.15
N PRO A 120 18.80 -16.00 -38.19
CA PRO A 120 18.66 -14.79 -37.41
C PRO A 120 19.11 -15.11 -35.99
N ILE A 121 20.09 -14.35 -35.49
CA ILE A 121 20.46 -14.37 -34.08
C ILE A 121 19.12 -14.19 -33.33
N PRO A 122 18.78 -15.04 -32.35
CA PRO A 122 17.60 -14.79 -31.53
C PRO A 122 17.69 -13.33 -31.08
N ILE A 123 16.72 -12.49 -31.48
CA ILE A 123 16.69 -11.13 -31.00
C ILE A 123 16.41 -11.26 -29.51
N ASP A 124 17.46 -11.24 -28.70
CA ASP A 124 17.32 -11.15 -27.26
C ASP A 124 16.40 -9.95 -27.01
N SER A 125 15.29 -10.18 -26.31
CA SER A 125 14.34 -9.11 -25.98
C SER A 125 15.11 -7.95 -25.35
N SER A 126 14.81 -6.72 -25.78
CA SER A 126 15.50 -5.55 -25.26
C SER A 126 15.38 -5.50 -23.73
N LEU A 127 16.33 -4.85 -23.04
CA LEU A 127 16.24 -4.69 -21.59
C LEU A 127 14.92 -4.02 -21.18
N GLU A 128 14.44 -3.08 -21.99
CA GLU A 128 13.12 -2.45 -21.82
C GLU A 128 11.99 -3.48 -21.88
N ASP A 129 11.95 -4.32 -22.92
CA ASP A 129 10.95 -5.37 -23.05
C ASP A 129 10.99 -6.35 -21.87
N GLN A 130 12.19 -6.72 -21.40
CA GLN A 130 12.36 -7.57 -20.22
C GLN A 130 11.77 -6.91 -18.97
N GLY A 131 11.99 -5.61 -18.80
CA GLY A 131 11.41 -4.82 -17.72
C GLY A 131 9.88 -4.82 -17.76
N VAL A 132 9.30 -4.47 -18.90
CA VAL A 132 7.84 -4.44 -19.08
C VAL A 132 7.24 -5.83 -18.85
N GLN A 133 7.82 -6.87 -19.45
CA GLN A 133 7.36 -8.25 -19.24
C GLN A 133 7.43 -8.67 -17.79
N PHE A 134 8.50 -8.32 -17.07
CA PHE A 134 8.60 -8.62 -15.65
C PHE A 134 7.53 -7.90 -14.84
N TYR A 135 7.29 -6.60 -15.11
CA TYR A 135 6.22 -5.84 -14.47
C TYR A 135 4.86 -6.49 -14.71
N VAL A 136 4.51 -6.76 -15.97
CA VAL A 136 3.21 -7.37 -16.33
C VAL A 136 3.01 -8.70 -15.61
N ASN A 137 4.03 -9.56 -15.58
CA ASN A 137 3.91 -10.88 -14.98
C ASN A 137 3.90 -10.89 -13.44
N ARG A 138 4.57 -9.92 -12.80
CA ARG A 138 4.81 -9.95 -11.33
C ARG A 138 4.05 -8.89 -10.56
N TYR A 139 3.67 -7.78 -11.20
CA TYR A 139 3.03 -6.62 -10.56
C TYR A 139 1.62 -6.33 -11.08
N LEU A 140 1.27 -6.82 -12.26
CA LEU A 140 -0.04 -6.58 -12.87
C LEU A 140 -0.95 -7.80 -12.82
N ILE A 141 -0.60 -8.87 -13.55
CA ILE A 141 -1.51 -9.98 -13.80
C ILE A 141 -1.86 -10.72 -12.49
N GLY A 142 -3.16 -10.82 -12.22
CA GLY A 142 -3.70 -11.55 -11.08
C GLY A 142 -3.46 -10.88 -9.72
N HIS A 143 -3.03 -9.61 -9.69
CA HIS A 143 -3.12 -8.82 -8.47
C HIS A 143 -4.57 -8.34 -8.27
N PRO A 144 -4.96 -8.02 -7.01
CA PRO A 144 -6.29 -7.51 -6.75
C PRO A 144 -6.61 -6.24 -7.53
N ASP A 145 -7.82 -6.15 -8.08
CA ASP A 145 -8.28 -5.06 -8.96
C ASP A 145 -7.56 -4.94 -10.32
N GLU A 146 -6.72 -5.91 -10.71
CA GLU A 146 -5.98 -5.89 -11.97
C GLU A 146 -6.40 -7.02 -12.94
N PRO A 147 -6.02 -6.95 -14.23
CA PRO A 147 -6.28 -8.00 -15.22
C PRO A 147 -5.89 -9.38 -14.72
N ARG A 148 -6.79 -10.37 -14.85
CA ARG A 148 -6.56 -11.72 -14.31
C ARG A 148 -5.77 -12.59 -15.27
N TYR A 149 -6.04 -12.43 -16.55
CA TYR A 149 -5.46 -13.25 -17.60
C TYR A 149 -4.74 -12.37 -18.63
N PRO A 150 -3.70 -12.89 -19.29
CA PRO A 150 -3.01 -12.15 -20.36
C PRO A 150 -3.94 -11.63 -21.47
N GLY A 151 -5.04 -12.35 -21.75
CA GLY A 151 -6.04 -11.92 -22.74
C GLY A 151 -6.74 -10.60 -22.40
N ASP A 152 -6.90 -10.31 -21.10
CA ASP A 152 -7.56 -9.10 -20.59
C ASP A 152 -6.73 -7.82 -20.86
N LEU A 153 -5.43 -7.97 -21.12
CA LEU A 153 -4.53 -6.85 -21.41
C LEU A 153 -4.87 -6.16 -22.73
N THR A 154 -5.50 -6.87 -23.67
CA THR A 154 -5.86 -6.32 -24.99
C THR A 154 -6.90 -5.21 -24.92
N SER A 155 -7.76 -5.22 -23.89
CA SER A 155 -8.76 -4.18 -23.62
C SER A 155 -8.26 -3.08 -22.67
N THR A 156 -6.98 -3.10 -22.31
CA THR A 156 -6.40 -2.21 -21.29
C THR A 156 -5.62 -1.08 -21.96
N GLU A 157 -6.32 -0.04 -22.43
CA GLU A 157 -5.73 1.03 -23.26
C GLU A 157 -4.59 1.79 -22.57
N TRP A 158 -4.73 2.11 -21.28
CA TRP A 158 -3.71 2.85 -20.51
C TRP A 158 -2.34 2.14 -20.48
N LEU A 159 -2.32 0.81 -20.64
CA LEU A 159 -1.09 0.02 -20.61
C LEU A 159 -0.12 0.44 -21.71
N TRP A 160 -0.66 0.92 -22.83
CA TRP A 160 0.10 1.24 -24.03
C TRP A 160 0.54 2.70 -24.10
N ASP A 161 0.18 3.52 -23.12
CA ASP A 161 0.67 4.90 -23.03
C ASP A 161 2.20 4.91 -22.81
N PRO A 162 2.97 5.73 -23.55
CA PRO A 162 4.42 5.77 -23.41
C PRO A 162 4.92 6.08 -21.99
N ALA A 163 4.22 6.94 -21.24
CA ALA A 163 4.59 7.27 -19.87
C ALA A 163 4.42 6.07 -18.93
N VAL A 164 3.40 5.24 -19.21
CA VAL A 164 3.17 4.01 -18.45
C VAL A 164 4.17 2.93 -18.85
N GLN A 165 4.47 2.76 -20.13
CA GLN A 165 5.49 1.82 -20.61
C GLN A 165 6.87 2.12 -20.01
N ASP A 166 7.30 3.38 -20.01
CA ASP A 166 8.58 3.79 -19.42
C ASP A 166 8.65 3.46 -17.91
N ILE A 167 7.59 3.72 -17.13
CA ILE A 167 7.61 3.40 -15.69
C ILE A 167 7.47 1.91 -15.40
N MET A 168 6.71 1.16 -16.21
CA MET A 168 6.65 -0.31 -16.11
C MET A 168 8.02 -0.93 -16.35
N ALA A 169 8.71 -0.49 -17.41
CA ALA A 169 10.07 -0.91 -17.70
C ALA A 169 11.00 -0.57 -16.53
N ALA A 170 10.89 0.62 -15.95
CA ALA A 170 11.71 1.04 -14.81
C ALA A 170 11.49 0.15 -13.58
N VAL A 171 10.23 -0.10 -13.18
CA VAL A 171 9.92 -0.95 -12.02
C VAL A 171 10.43 -2.37 -12.26
N GLY A 172 10.11 -2.97 -13.41
CA GLY A 172 10.52 -4.33 -13.72
C GLY A 172 12.03 -4.50 -13.84
N LEU A 173 12.74 -3.54 -14.43
CA LEU A 173 14.21 -3.55 -14.49
C LEU A 173 14.87 -3.38 -13.13
N ALA A 174 14.34 -2.51 -12.27
CA ALA A 174 14.84 -2.36 -10.90
C ALA A 174 14.72 -3.68 -10.13
N SER A 175 13.56 -4.34 -10.23
CA SER A 175 13.30 -5.63 -9.61
C SER A 175 14.18 -6.76 -10.17
N LEU A 176 14.33 -6.85 -11.49
CA LEU A 176 15.22 -7.83 -12.12
C LEU A 176 16.68 -7.61 -11.72
N SER A 177 17.12 -6.36 -11.68
CA SER A 177 18.46 -5.99 -11.22
C SER A 177 18.71 -6.50 -9.80
N ASN A 178 17.75 -6.30 -8.89
CA ASN A 178 17.83 -6.77 -7.52
C ASN A 178 17.97 -8.30 -7.41
N LEU A 179 17.21 -9.04 -8.22
CA LEU A 179 17.22 -10.51 -8.22
C LEU A 179 18.47 -11.10 -8.89
N ARG A 180 18.97 -10.46 -9.96
CA ARG A 180 20.12 -10.94 -10.75
C ARG A 180 21.46 -10.38 -10.29
N GLY A 181 21.46 -9.32 -9.49
CA GLY A 181 22.66 -8.56 -9.12
C GLY A 181 23.27 -7.75 -10.27
N ASP A 182 22.49 -7.44 -11.32
CA ASP A 182 22.97 -6.73 -12.51
C ASP A 182 22.75 -5.22 -12.42
N THR A 183 23.83 -4.46 -12.18
CA THR A 183 23.77 -3.00 -12.01
C THR A 183 23.47 -2.23 -13.30
N SER A 184 23.67 -2.84 -14.47
CA SER A 184 23.33 -2.24 -15.76
C SER A 184 21.81 -2.08 -15.91
N MET A 185 21.05 -3.09 -15.47
CA MET A 185 19.59 -3.06 -15.43
C MET A 185 19.07 -1.93 -14.52
N MET A 186 19.65 -1.75 -13.33
CA MET A 186 19.28 -0.64 -12.43
C MET A 186 19.61 0.73 -13.03
N THR A 187 20.71 0.82 -13.79
CA THR A 187 21.08 2.07 -14.47
C THR A 187 20.03 2.45 -15.51
N MET A 188 19.59 1.51 -16.34
CA MET A 188 18.50 1.71 -17.29
C MET A 188 17.17 1.98 -16.57
N ALA A 189 16.90 1.28 -15.47
CA ALA A 189 15.71 1.48 -14.66
C ALA A 189 15.58 2.94 -14.19
N ARG A 190 16.67 3.53 -13.70
CA ARG A 190 16.70 4.95 -13.28
C ARG A 190 16.54 5.93 -14.43
N GLN A 191 17.06 5.61 -15.62
CA GLN A 191 16.86 6.43 -16.82
C GLN A 191 15.39 6.44 -17.23
N LYS A 192 14.76 5.26 -17.26
CA LYS A 192 13.34 5.08 -17.57
C LYS A 192 12.43 5.75 -16.55
N TYR A 193 12.75 5.62 -15.25
CA TYR A 193 12.08 6.37 -14.18
C TYR A 193 12.12 7.89 -14.42
N GLY A 194 13.28 8.44 -14.77
CA GLY A 194 13.42 9.88 -15.06
C GLY A 194 12.67 10.33 -16.33
N LEU A 195 12.53 9.46 -17.34
CA LEU A 195 11.70 9.71 -18.51
C LEU A 195 10.21 9.77 -18.12
N ALA A 196 9.73 8.74 -17.43
CA ALA A 196 8.36 8.64 -16.95
C ALA A 196 7.97 9.79 -16.03
N LEU A 197 8.87 10.21 -15.12
CA LEU A 197 8.63 11.34 -14.22
C LEU A 197 8.38 12.64 -15.01
N ARG A 198 9.17 12.89 -16.07
CA ARG A 198 9.02 14.08 -16.92
C ARG A 198 7.74 14.02 -17.76
N GLN A 199 7.41 12.85 -18.33
CA GLN A 199 6.17 12.68 -19.09
C GLN A 199 4.93 12.85 -18.20
N THR A 200 4.92 12.21 -17.02
CA THR A 200 3.86 12.37 -16.01
C THR A 200 3.71 13.83 -15.59
N GLY A 201 4.83 14.54 -15.38
CA GLY A 201 4.83 15.97 -15.09
C GLY A 201 4.20 16.83 -16.20
N ARG A 202 4.32 16.43 -17.47
CA ARG A 202 3.66 17.09 -18.61
C ARG A 202 2.16 16.79 -18.63
N LEU A 203 1.76 15.54 -18.38
CA LEU A 203 0.34 15.15 -18.28
C LEU A 203 -0.38 15.99 -17.21
N ILE A 204 0.25 16.19 -16.05
CA ILE A 204 -0.31 16.99 -14.95
C ILE A 204 -0.45 18.49 -15.30
N GLN A 205 0.45 19.01 -16.14
CA GLN A 205 0.47 20.43 -16.54
C GLN A 205 -0.50 20.76 -17.68
N ALA A 206 -0.96 19.75 -18.43
CA ALA A 206 -1.89 19.96 -19.54
C ALA A 206 -3.19 20.63 -19.06
N SER A 207 -3.69 21.59 -19.84
CA SER A 207 -4.89 22.38 -19.48
C SER A 207 -6.21 21.67 -19.79
N SER A 208 -6.18 20.58 -20.57
CA SER A 208 -7.31 19.65 -20.74
C SER A 208 -7.39 18.71 -19.54
N MET A 209 -8.57 18.12 -19.27
CA MET A 209 -8.67 16.99 -18.33
C MET A 209 -7.63 15.94 -18.77
N PRO A 210 -6.58 15.68 -17.96
CA PRO A 210 -5.62 14.66 -18.31
C PRO A 210 -6.34 13.31 -18.35
N ASP A 211 -5.75 12.35 -19.06
CA ASP A 211 -6.17 10.96 -18.92
C ASP A 211 -5.92 10.57 -17.45
N PHE A 212 -7.01 10.56 -16.69
CA PHE A 212 -7.01 10.36 -15.25
C PHE A 212 -6.37 9.02 -14.90
N GLU A 213 -6.72 7.98 -15.66
CA GLU A 213 -6.26 6.62 -15.40
C GLU A 213 -4.76 6.51 -15.68
N VAL A 214 -4.30 6.98 -16.85
CA VAL A 214 -2.87 7.02 -17.19
C VAL A 214 -2.09 7.81 -16.14
N THR A 215 -2.54 9.02 -15.80
CA THR A 215 -1.81 9.90 -14.89
C THR A 215 -1.71 9.29 -13.48
N MET A 216 -2.82 8.77 -12.93
CA MET A 216 -2.81 8.17 -11.60
C MET A 216 -1.99 6.88 -11.56
N ARG A 217 -2.08 6.03 -12.58
CA ARG A 217 -1.27 4.81 -12.68
C ARG A 217 0.22 5.16 -12.75
N SER A 218 0.61 6.16 -13.54
CA SER A 218 2.00 6.63 -13.58
C SER A 218 2.47 7.11 -12.21
N VAL A 219 1.69 7.92 -11.48
CA VAL A 219 2.06 8.41 -10.12
C VAL A 219 2.24 7.26 -9.14
N VAL A 220 1.32 6.28 -9.14
CA VAL A 220 1.41 5.10 -8.26
C VAL A 220 2.62 4.23 -8.62
N MET A 221 2.91 4.02 -9.90
CA MET A 221 4.07 3.25 -10.34
C MET A 221 5.39 3.98 -10.07
N LEU A 222 5.42 5.32 -10.14
CA LEU A 222 6.57 6.13 -9.70
C LEU A 222 6.85 5.92 -8.22
N ALA A 223 5.81 5.89 -7.37
CA ALA A 223 5.98 5.53 -5.96
C ALA A 223 6.48 4.09 -5.80
N MET A 224 5.99 3.15 -6.62
CA MET A 224 6.41 1.75 -6.58
C MET A 224 7.89 1.56 -6.97
N PHE A 225 8.38 2.36 -7.91
CA PHE A 225 9.80 2.36 -8.29
C PHE A 225 10.70 2.69 -7.08
N GLU A 226 10.34 3.68 -6.27
CA GLU A 226 11.13 4.06 -5.08
C GLU A 226 11.23 2.92 -4.07
N VAL A 227 10.19 2.09 -3.96
CA VAL A 227 10.17 0.90 -3.10
C VAL A 227 11.07 -0.22 -3.67
N CYS A 228 11.12 -0.36 -5.00
CA CYS A 228 11.94 -1.38 -5.66
C CYS A 228 13.42 -0.97 -5.73
N ALA A 229 13.70 0.31 -5.90
CA ALA A 229 15.03 0.85 -6.18
C ALA A 229 15.70 1.51 -4.96
N LEU A 230 15.16 1.30 -3.74
CA LEU A 230 15.67 1.86 -2.48
C LEU A 230 17.19 1.99 -2.49
N THR A 231 17.70 3.20 -2.23
CA THR A 231 19.15 3.43 -2.32
C THR A 231 19.89 2.70 -1.19
N PRO A 232 21.00 2.00 -1.47
CA PRO A 232 21.81 1.29 -0.48
C PRO A 232 22.28 2.12 0.72
N ASP A 233 22.34 3.45 0.60
CA ASP A 233 22.65 4.37 1.71
C ASP A 233 21.62 4.27 2.87
N ALA A 234 20.42 3.74 2.62
CA ALA A 234 19.41 3.44 3.64
C ALA A 234 19.65 2.10 4.38
N VAL A 235 20.56 1.26 3.88
CA VAL A 235 20.79 -0.11 4.37
C VAL A 235 21.89 -0.17 5.43
N GLN A 236 22.75 0.84 5.54
CA GLN A 236 24.00 0.67 6.29
C GLN A 236 23.97 1.12 7.77
N TYR A 237 22.91 1.75 8.28
CA TYR A 237 22.78 2.05 9.71
C TYR A 237 21.31 2.05 10.14
N ALA A 238 20.74 0.87 10.39
CA ALA A 238 19.46 0.75 11.07
C ALA A 238 19.51 -0.18 12.29
N PRO A 239 20.35 0.07 13.32
CA PRO A 239 19.94 -0.22 14.67
C PRO A 239 19.14 0.99 15.16
N MET A 240 17.83 0.80 15.36
CA MET A 240 17.00 1.59 16.27
C MET A 240 17.10 3.14 16.16
N LEU A 241 16.05 3.77 15.60
CA LEU A 241 15.74 5.19 15.89
C LEU A 241 16.88 6.21 15.61
N VAL A 242 17.65 6.06 14.53
CA VAL A 242 18.61 7.12 14.13
C VAL A 242 18.02 8.01 13.04
N LYS A 243 17.99 9.32 13.33
CA LYS A 243 17.66 10.41 12.40
C LYS A 243 18.56 10.34 11.15
N GLY A 244 18.14 9.62 10.11
CA GLY A 244 18.92 9.53 8.87
C GLY A 244 18.37 8.63 7.76
N ALA A 245 17.58 7.59 8.09
CA ALA A 245 17.01 6.64 7.12
C ALA A 245 15.87 7.19 6.21
N HIS A 246 15.73 8.52 6.12
CA HIS A 246 14.52 9.19 5.64
C HIS A 246 14.43 9.39 4.13
N GLN A 247 15.46 9.09 3.35
CA GLN A 247 15.49 9.49 1.94
C GLN A 247 14.51 8.69 1.07
N GLY A 248 14.55 7.35 1.07
CA GLY A 248 13.63 6.53 0.25
C GLY A 248 12.15 6.69 0.65
N ILE A 249 11.87 6.81 1.95
CA ILE A 249 10.52 7.08 2.47
C ILE A 249 10.03 8.48 2.04
N ALA A 250 10.91 9.48 1.99
CA ALA A 250 10.56 10.83 1.54
C ALA A 250 10.16 10.88 0.06
N HIS A 251 10.79 10.09 -0.81
CA HIS A 251 10.43 10.04 -2.23
C HIS A 251 9.05 9.39 -2.46
N VAL A 252 8.76 8.27 -1.77
CA VAL A 252 7.42 7.67 -1.78
C VAL A 252 6.37 8.65 -1.25
N HIS A 253 6.68 9.34 -0.14
CA HIS A 253 5.79 10.33 0.46
C HIS A 253 5.43 11.46 -0.51
N ALA A 254 6.39 11.96 -1.30
CA ALA A 254 6.13 13.01 -2.28
C ALA A 254 5.13 12.56 -3.37
N HIS A 255 5.27 11.33 -3.88
CA HIS A 255 4.32 10.78 -4.86
C HIS A 255 2.93 10.56 -4.27
N VAL A 256 2.83 10.10 -3.01
CA VAL A 256 1.54 9.94 -2.32
C VAL A 256 0.86 11.31 -2.13
N MET A 257 1.57 12.30 -1.61
CA MET A 257 1.03 13.66 -1.43
C MET A 257 0.60 14.29 -2.75
N GLY A 258 1.43 14.17 -3.79
CA GLY A 258 1.10 14.64 -5.14
C GLY A 258 -0.15 13.95 -5.69
N GLY A 259 -0.23 12.62 -5.58
CA GLY A 259 -1.37 11.85 -6.03
C GLY A 259 -2.67 12.21 -5.31
N VAL A 260 -2.65 12.37 -3.98
CA VAL A 260 -3.86 12.79 -3.23
C VAL A 260 -4.30 14.20 -3.64
N ALA A 261 -3.36 15.14 -3.83
CA ALA A 261 -3.69 16.48 -4.29
C ALA A 261 -4.32 16.49 -5.70
N LEU A 262 -3.85 15.63 -6.60
CA LEU A 262 -4.43 15.44 -7.93
C LEU A 262 -5.85 14.86 -7.85
N LEU A 263 -6.05 13.80 -7.05
CA LEU A 263 -7.37 13.22 -6.81
C LEU A 263 -8.34 14.27 -6.24
N ARG A 264 -7.89 15.06 -5.26
CA ARG A 264 -8.69 16.14 -4.66
C ARG A 264 -9.11 17.21 -5.67
N ARG A 265 -8.25 17.53 -6.64
CA ARG A 265 -8.50 18.51 -7.70
C ARG A 265 -9.53 18.01 -8.72
N TRP A 266 -9.50 16.73 -9.06
CA TRP A 266 -10.36 16.17 -10.10
C TRP A 266 -11.74 15.74 -9.59
N LEU A 267 -11.90 15.51 -8.28
CA LEU A 267 -13.18 15.11 -7.69
C LEU A 267 -14.15 16.30 -7.46
N PRO A 268 -15.46 16.11 -7.67
CA PRO A 268 -16.12 14.89 -8.16
C PRO A 268 -15.96 14.74 -9.69
N MET A 269 -15.64 13.53 -10.14
CA MET A 269 -15.46 13.24 -11.57
C MET A 269 -16.75 12.69 -12.19
N PRO A 270 -17.30 13.32 -13.24
CA PRO A 270 -18.54 12.85 -13.89
C PRO A 270 -18.41 11.46 -14.57
N ALA A 271 -17.21 11.09 -15.01
CA ALA A 271 -16.96 9.88 -15.81
C ALA A 271 -16.26 8.74 -15.04
N ALA A 272 -15.79 8.99 -13.82
CA ALA A 272 -15.16 7.95 -12.99
C ALA A 272 -16.17 7.48 -11.95
N ALA A 273 -16.92 6.42 -12.28
CA ALA A 273 -17.88 5.80 -11.38
C ALA A 273 -17.18 5.36 -10.08
N PHE A 274 -17.41 6.10 -8.99
CA PHE A 274 -17.24 5.75 -7.58
C PHE A 274 -15.85 5.24 -7.07
N LEU A 275 -14.86 4.99 -7.93
CA LEU A 275 -13.54 4.48 -7.52
C LEU A 275 -12.56 5.58 -7.09
N GLY A 276 -12.68 6.79 -7.64
CA GLY A 276 -11.73 7.88 -7.38
C GLY A 276 -11.70 8.35 -5.92
N VAL A 277 -12.87 8.40 -5.26
CA VAL A 277 -12.96 8.84 -3.85
C VAL A 277 -12.38 7.78 -2.91
N ARG A 278 -12.66 6.50 -3.15
CA ARG A 278 -12.05 5.39 -2.40
C ARG A 278 -10.53 5.35 -2.59
N ALA A 279 -10.04 5.55 -3.82
CA ALA A 279 -8.62 5.69 -4.10
C ALA A 279 -7.98 6.86 -3.34
N MET A 280 -8.68 8.00 -3.23
CA MET A 280 -8.19 9.15 -2.46
C MET A 280 -8.06 8.84 -0.97
N VAL A 281 -9.05 8.17 -0.37
CA VAL A 281 -8.97 7.70 1.01
C VAL A 281 -7.81 6.71 1.16
N GLN A 282 -7.70 5.71 0.29
CA GLN A 282 -6.64 4.71 0.37
C GLN A 282 -5.23 5.31 0.24
N MET A 283 -5.03 6.26 -0.69
CA MET A 283 -3.75 6.96 -0.81
C MET A 283 -3.43 7.79 0.43
N SER A 284 -4.44 8.48 0.99
CA SER A 284 -4.30 9.24 2.24
C SER A 284 -3.84 8.35 3.40
N TYR A 285 -4.32 7.10 3.47
CA TYR A 285 -3.92 6.14 4.50
C TYR A 285 -2.46 5.69 4.41
N SER A 286 -1.86 5.76 3.22
CA SER A 286 -0.44 5.44 3.03
C SER A 286 0.50 6.46 3.72
N LEU A 287 -0.02 7.62 4.15
CA LEU A 287 0.72 8.64 4.90
C LEU A 287 0.87 8.30 6.40
N PHE A 288 0.03 7.42 6.95
CA PHE A 288 0.03 7.10 8.37
C PHE A 288 1.30 6.37 8.81
N ILE A 289 1.75 5.38 8.03
CA ILE A 289 2.95 4.59 8.33
C ILE A 289 4.21 5.46 8.41
N PRO A 290 4.56 6.25 7.37
CA PRO A 290 5.75 7.09 7.42
C PRO A 290 5.68 8.13 8.54
N ALA A 291 4.53 8.75 8.79
CA ALA A 291 4.37 9.69 9.89
C ALA A 291 4.63 9.04 11.26
N TYR A 292 4.12 7.82 11.49
CA TYR A 292 4.36 7.07 12.71
C TYR A 292 5.85 6.70 12.89
N ILE A 293 6.49 6.20 11.83
CA ILE A 293 7.89 5.75 11.85
C ILE A 293 8.83 6.93 12.12
N SER A 294 8.64 8.03 11.40
CA SER A 294 9.48 9.22 11.51
C SER A 294 9.12 10.12 12.71
N ALA A 295 8.06 9.79 13.44
CA ALA A 295 7.53 10.61 14.54
C ALA A 295 7.31 12.06 14.10
N THR A 296 6.76 12.24 12.91
CA THR A 296 6.43 13.55 12.35
C THR A 296 4.93 13.81 12.45
N PRO A 297 4.50 15.08 12.53
CA PRO A 297 3.09 15.42 12.38
C PRO A 297 2.53 14.88 11.06
N LEU A 298 1.24 14.52 11.07
CA LEU A 298 0.53 14.24 9.83
C LEU A 298 0.34 15.55 9.05
N PRO A 299 0.34 15.53 7.72
CA PRO A 299 0.10 16.73 6.92
C PRO A 299 -1.27 17.32 7.22
N ASP A 300 -1.35 18.64 7.45
CA ASP A 300 -2.61 19.34 7.72
C ASP A 300 -3.71 19.06 6.68
N PRO A 301 -3.42 18.99 5.36
CA PRO A 301 -4.44 18.70 4.35
C PRO A 301 -5.11 17.34 4.52
N LEU A 302 -4.50 16.39 5.23
CA LEU A 302 -5.03 15.03 5.40
C LEU A 302 -6.45 15.03 5.96
N TYR A 303 -6.70 15.82 7.01
CA TYR A 303 -8.01 15.88 7.64
C TYR A 303 -9.05 16.53 6.72
N GLU A 304 -8.64 17.54 5.96
CA GLU A 304 -9.49 18.17 4.94
C GLU A 304 -9.83 17.20 3.81
N TRP A 305 -8.86 16.40 3.36
CA TRP A 305 -9.08 15.38 2.33
C TRP A 305 -10.02 14.28 2.80
N VAL A 306 -9.86 13.80 4.03
CA VAL A 306 -10.77 12.80 4.61
C VAL A 306 -12.18 13.37 4.79
N ALA A 307 -12.31 14.60 5.27
CA ALA A 307 -13.61 15.26 5.41
C ALA A 307 -14.29 15.45 4.04
N PHE A 308 -13.53 15.89 3.02
CA PHE A 308 -14.02 15.99 1.66
C PHE A 308 -14.39 14.63 1.05
N ALA A 309 -13.62 13.57 1.31
CA ALA A 309 -13.99 12.22 0.88
C ALA A 309 -15.33 11.79 1.47
N LYS A 310 -15.55 12.09 2.76
CA LYS A 310 -16.77 11.71 3.48
C LYS A 310 -18.03 12.33 2.89
N THR A 311 -17.96 13.55 2.34
CA THR A 311 -19.11 14.19 1.70
C THR A 311 -19.47 13.58 0.35
N LEU A 312 -18.54 12.85 -0.28
CA LEU A 312 -18.73 12.21 -1.58
C LEU A 312 -18.97 10.70 -1.49
N LEU A 313 -18.53 10.05 -0.41
CA LEU A 313 -18.75 8.63 -0.20
C LEU A 313 -20.19 8.33 0.21
N GLU A 314 -20.71 7.22 -0.30
CA GLU A 314 -21.94 6.62 0.19
C GLU A 314 -21.85 6.33 1.70
N PRO A 315 -22.96 6.41 2.45
CA PRO A 315 -22.97 6.12 3.89
C PRO A 315 -22.40 4.74 4.24
N ALA A 316 -22.56 3.78 3.33
CA ALA A 316 -22.00 2.44 3.48
C ALA A 316 -20.47 2.43 3.57
N ASP A 317 -19.76 3.45 3.07
CA ASP A 317 -18.29 3.55 3.08
C ASP A 317 -17.74 4.54 4.11
N HIS A 318 -18.61 5.22 4.87
CA HIS A 318 -18.20 6.13 5.95
C HIS A 318 -17.26 5.53 6.99
N PRO A 319 -17.28 4.21 7.31
CA PRO A 319 -16.29 3.63 8.20
C PRO A 319 -14.83 3.87 7.75
N ALA A 320 -14.57 4.01 6.45
CA ALA A 320 -13.25 4.37 5.91
C ALA A 320 -12.82 5.80 6.32
N THR A 321 -13.75 6.74 6.35
CA THR A 321 -13.47 8.12 6.72
C THR A 321 -13.51 8.35 8.22
N ASP A 322 -14.19 7.47 8.97
CA ASP A 322 -14.24 7.52 10.43
C ASP A 322 -12.98 6.92 11.08
N LEU A 323 -12.39 5.90 10.46
CA LEU A 323 -11.16 5.27 10.95
C LEU A 323 -9.92 6.19 10.84
N GLY A 324 -9.83 6.99 9.77
CA GLY A 324 -8.64 7.81 9.48
C GLY A 324 -8.30 8.78 10.61
N PRO A 325 -9.26 9.59 11.11
CA PRO A 325 -9.05 10.45 12.26
C PRO A 325 -8.65 9.70 13.54
N LEU A 326 -9.15 8.48 13.77
CA LEU A 326 -8.75 7.66 14.93
C LEU A 326 -7.26 7.29 14.87
N ILE A 327 -6.80 6.83 13.70
CA ILE A 327 -5.38 6.56 13.44
C ILE A 327 -4.56 7.84 13.58
N GLY A 328 -5.07 8.97 13.07
CA GLY A 328 -4.41 10.26 13.18
C GLY A 328 -4.17 10.71 14.62
N ARG A 329 -5.19 10.60 15.49
CA ARG A 329 -5.06 10.87 16.93
C ARG A 329 -4.03 9.97 17.60
N PHE A 330 -4.04 8.67 17.28
CA PHE A 330 -3.03 7.74 17.79
C PHE A 330 -1.62 8.18 17.41
N ILE A 331 -1.39 8.49 16.13
CA ILE A 331 -0.08 8.94 15.65
C ILE A 331 0.35 10.23 16.34
N GLN A 332 -0.57 11.17 16.54
CA GLN A 332 -0.29 12.41 17.26
C GLN A 332 0.20 12.16 18.69
N VAL A 333 -0.50 11.31 19.45
CA VAL A 333 -0.11 10.96 20.83
C VAL A 333 1.22 10.18 20.84
N SER A 334 1.41 9.23 19.93
CA SER A 334 2.67 8.49 19.79
C SER A 334 3.84 9.43 19.47
N THR A 335 3.67 10.36 18.53
CA THR A 335 4.66 11.38 18.19
C THR A 335 4.96 12.26 19.39
N TYR A 336 3.95 12.68 20.15
CA TYR A 336 4.13 13.43 21.39
C TYR A 336 5.00 12.66 22.40
N ILE A 337 4.70 11.38 22.66
CA ILE A 337 5.47 10.50 23.57
C ILE A 337 6.93 10.35 23.11
N LYS A 338 7.18 10.26 21.80
CA LYS A 338 8.53 10.09 21.24
C LYS A 338 9.37 11.39 21.27
N THR A 339 8.72 12.54 21.17
CA THR A 339 9.38 13.85 21.01
C THR A 339 9.47 14.67 22.30
N HIS A 340 8.66 14.35 23.31
CA HIS A 340 8.61 15.09 24.57
C HIS A 340 9.09 14.23 25.75
N ALA A 341 9.83 14.85 26.65
CA ALA A 341 10.28 14.19 27.87
C ALA A 341 9.12 14.11 28.89
N LEU A 342 8.57 12.92 29.08
CA LEU A 342 7.60 12.63 30.14
C LEU A 342 8.31 12.16 31.40
N THR A 343 7.79 12.58 32.56
CA THR A 343 8.33 12.22 33.89
C THR A 343 7.32 11.37 34.65
N ASP A 344 7.77 10.28 35.25
CA ASP A 344 6.90 9.40 36.03
C ASP A 344 6.35 10.08 37.30
N GLY A 345 5.14 9.73 37.71
CA GLY A 345 4.41 10.32 38.84
C GLY A 345 3.78 11.68 38.56
N ARG A 346 3.82 12.19 37.32
CA ARG A 346 3.17 13.45 36.94
C ARG A 346 1.76 13.22 36.41
N THR A 347 0.85 14.14 36.73
CA THR A 347 -0.55 14.12 36.26
C THR A 347 -0.65 14.10 34.74
N HIS A 348 0.20 14.86 34.05
CA HIS A 348 0.25 14.88 32.58
C HIS A 348 0.66 13.54 31.96
N THR A 349 1.59 12.82 32.59
CA THR A 349 2.01 11.48 32.15
C THR A 349 0.87 10.47 32.31
N ALA A 350 0.14 10.52 33.43
CA ALA A 350 -1.06 9.71 33.64
C ALA A 350 -2.18 10.08 32.65
N ALA A 351 -2.36 11.37 32.36
CA ALA A 351 -3.33 11.85 31.36
C ALA A 351 -3.00 11.35 29.95
N THR A 352 -1.71 11.27 29.60
CA THR A 352 -1.26 10.70 28.32
C THR A 352 -1.64 9.22 28.21
N LEU A 353 -1.45 8.43 29.28
CA LEU A 353 -1.88 7.03 29.30
C LEU A 353 -3.41 6.91 29.16
N LYS A 354 -4.17 7.77 29.84
CA LYS A 354 -5.63 7.81 29.70
C LYS A 354 -6.06 8.06 28.25
N GLN A 355 -5.40 9.00 27.56
CA GLN A 355 -5.68 9.25 26.14
C GLN A 355 -5.44 8.01 25.27
N LEU A 356 -4.39 7.23 25.54
CA LEU A 356 -4.14 5.98 24.81
C LEU A 356 -5.28 4.97 25.02
N PHE A 357 -5.80 4.83 26.24
CA PHE A 357 -6.98 3.97 26.50
C PHE A 357 -8.24 4.47 25.80
N ASP A 358 -8.52 5.77 25.87
CA ASP A 358 -9.69 6.37 25.22
C ASP A 358 -9.66 6.15 23.70
N ILE A 359 -8.45 6.18 23.10
CA ILE A 359 -8.25 5.86 21.69
C ILE A 359 -8.51 4.37 21.41
N ASP A 360 -8.05 3.45 22.25
CA ASP A 360 -8.29 2.01 22.06
C ASP A 360 -9.77 1.66 22.18
N VAL A 361 -10.49 2.27 23.13
CA VAL A 361 -11.96 2.19 23.21
C VAL A 361 -12.60 2.68 21.92
N SER A 362 -12.15 3.82 21.39
CA SER A 362 -12.68 4.35 20.12
C SER A 362 -12.44 3.41 18.94
N PHE A 363 -11.29 2.72 18.88
CA PHE A 363 -11.04 1.69 17.87
C PHE A 363 -11.97 0.49 18.01
N LEU A 364 -12.22 0.04 19.24
CA LEU A 364 -13.14 -1.06 19.51
C LEU A 364 -14.59 -0.68 19.15
N ASP A 365 -15.00 0.55 19.44
CA ASP A 365 -16.32 1.06 19.07
C ASP A 365 -16.49 1.18 17.56
N TRP A 366 -15.44 1.62 16.84
CA TRP A 366 -15.43 1.59 15.37
C TRP A 366 -15.68 0.18 14.83
N GLU A 367 -14.96 -0.81 15.35
CA GLU A 367 -15.12 -2.22 14.94
C GLU A 367 -16.54 -2.76 15.23
N ARG A 368 -17.08 -2.48 16.43
CA ARG A 368 -18.43 -2.90 16.83
C ARG A 368 -19.52 -2.23 15.99
N GLY A 369 -19.28 -1.01 15.53
CA GLY A 369 -20.19 -0.22 14.71
C GLY A 369 -20.26 -0.63 13.24
N LEU A 370 -19.43 -1.57 12.79
CA LEU A 370 -19.37 -1.95 11.38
C LEU A 370 -20.63 -2.68 10.90
N GLY A 371 -21.17 -2.21 9.76
CA GLY A 371 -22.27 -2.83 9.04
C GLY A 371 -21.87 -4.12 8.29
N PRO A 372 -22.83 -4.85 7.71
CA PRO A 372 -22.59 -6.18 7.11
C PRO A 372 -21.54 -6.20 5.99
N THR A 373 -21.45 -5.15 5.17
CA THR A 373 -20.47 -5.05 4.07
C THR A 373 -19.04 -4.80 4.54
N TRP A 374 -18.87 -4.36 5.79
CA TRP A 374 -17.55 -4.11 6.38
C TRP A 374 -17.04 -5.27 7.23
N ARG A 375 -17.92 -6.21 7.61
CA ARG A 375 -17.51 -7.38 8.38
C ARG A 375 -16.87 -8.42 7.46
N PHE A 376 -15.75 -8.96 7.89
CA PHE A 376 -15.14 -10.11 7.22
C PHE A 376 -15.71 -11.41 7.78
N ARG A 377 -15.58 -12.49 7.00
CA ARG A 377 -15.82 -13.86 7.47
C ARG A 377 -14.53 -14.67 7.38
N THR A 378 -14.38 -15.65 8.26
CA THR A 378 -13.22 -16.54 8.27
C THR A 378 -13.60 -17.88 7.63
N GLU A 379 -12.85 -18.28 6.62
CA GLU A 379 -13.06 -19.52 5.88
C GLU A 379 -11.92 -20.51 6.13
N LYS A 380 -12.23 -21.81 6.13
CA LYS A 380 -11.22 -22.87 6.26
C LYS A 380 -10.63 -23.19 4.88
N ALA A 381 -9.31 -23.25 4.82
CA ALA A 381 -8.54 -23.51 3.60
C ALA A 381 -7.66 -24.77 3.74
N LYS A 382 -8.24 -25.89 4.18
CA LYS A 382 -7.51 -27.16 4.33
C LYS A 382 -6.88 -27.69 3.03
N HIS A 383 -7.34 -27.20 1.88
CA HIS A 383 -6.85 -27.56 0.56
C HIS A 383 -5.67 -26.69 0.10
N LEU A 384 -5.35 -25.60 0.82
CA LEU A 384 -4.26 -24.70 0.48
C LEU A 384 -3.00 -25.00 1.32
N PRO A 385 -1.80 -24.78 0.78
CA PRO A 385 -0.56 -24.95 1.53
C PRO A 385 -0.47 -24.00 2.73
N SER A 386 0.16 -24.43 3.83
CA SER A 386 0.38 -23.59 5.02
C SER A 386 1.33 -22.41 4.77
N SER A 387 2.14 -22.46 3.71
CA SER A 387 2.93 -21.31 3.23
C SER A 387 2.04 -20.20 2.68
N VAL A 388 0.85 -20.53 2.20
CA VAL A 388 -0.12 -19.58 1.64
C VAL A 388 -1.08 -19.08 2.70
N VAL A 389 -1.64 -19.97 3.52
CA VAL A 389 -2.66 -19.63 4.52
C VAL A 389 -2.16 -19.85 5.94
N PHE A 390 -2.25 -18.81 6.77
CA PHE A 390 -1.89 -18.91 8.17
C PHE A 390 -2.91 -19.75 8.95
N GLU A 391 -2.45 -20.75 9.71
CA GLU A 391 -3.29 -21.67 10.49
C GLU A 391 -4.42 -22.34 9.68
N GLY A 392 -4.25 -22.50 8.37
CA GLY A 392 -5.23 -23.15 7.49
C GLY A 392 -6.54 -22.37 7.34
N VAL A 393 -6.55 -21.06 7.61
CA VAL A 393 -7.72 -20.19 7.47
C VAL A 393 -7.36 -18.90 6.73
N TYR A 394 -8.36 -18.23 6.18
CA TYR A 394 -8.22 -16.91 5.55
C TYR A 394 -9.46 -16.05 5.79
N HIS A 395 -9.28 -14.73 5.69
CA HIS A 395 -10.38 -13.78 5.76
C HIS A 395 -10.97 -13.51 4.38
N VAL A 396 -12.30 -13.40 4.31
CA VAL A 396 -13.01 -12.94 3.12
C VAL A 396 -13.75 -11.66 3.44
N TYR A 397 -13.42 -10.63 2.69
CA TYR A 397 -14.02 -9.30 2.78
C TYR A 397 -15.08 -9.11 1.69
N TYR A 398 -15.79 -8.00 1.74
CA TYR A 398 -16.69 -7.61 0.66
C TYR A 398 -15.90 -7.27 -0.61
N ASP A 399 -14.89 -6.42 -0.46
CA ASP A 399 -14.00 -5.98 -1.53
C ASP A 399 -12.59 -5.67 -0.99
N MET A 400 -11.66 -5.31 -1.88
CA MET A 400 -10.27 -5.02 -1.52
C MET A 400 -10.14 -3.78 -0.64
N PHE A 401 -10.97 -2.76 -0.86
CA PHE A 401 -10.90 -1.51 -0.12
C PHE A 401 -11.21 -1.73 1.36
N VAL A 402 -12.28 -2.47 1.66
CA VAL A 402 -12.63 -2.87 3.03
C VAL A 402 -11.48 -3.65 3.66
N ALA A 403 -10.89 -4.61 2.94
CA ALA A 403 -9.74 -5.37 3.44
C ALA A 403 -8.58 -4.45 3.81
N ARG A 404 -8.24 -3.46 2.96
CA ARG A 404 -7.13 -2.52 3.20
C ARG A 404 -7.36 -1.68 4.45
N MET A 405 -8.59 -1.20 4.66
CA MET A 405 -8.95 -0.43 5.85
C MET A 405 -8.82 -1.28 7.12
N TRP A 406 -9.25 -2.55 7.08
CA TRP A 406 -8.99 -3.51 8.16
C TRP A 406 -7.50 -3.71 8.45
N GLY A 407 -6.67 -3.76 7.41
CA GLY A 407 -5.21 -3.83 7.58
C GLY A 407 -4.67 -2.65 8.39
N HIS A 408 -5.07 -1.43 8.05
CA HIS A 408 -4.66 -0.22 8.78
C HIS A 408 -5.22 -0.16 10.20
N TYR A 409 -6.47 -0.60 10.40
CA TYR A 409 -7.06 -0.75 11.72
C TYR A 409 -6.21 -1.67 12.62
N ARG A 410 -5.91 -2.89 12.15
CA ARG A 410 -5.12 -3.86 12.92
C ARG A 410 -3.71 -3.37 13.18
N TRP A 411 -3.07 -2.75 12.18
CA TRP A 411 -1.76 -2.15 12.31
C TRP A 411 -1.73 -1.07 13.40
N ALA A 412 -2.65 -0.10 13.35
CA ALA A 412 -2.69 1.01 14.29
C ALA A 412 -3.03 0.53 15.72
N ARG A 413 -4.02 -0.36 15.87
CA ARG A 413 -4.45 -0.86 17.17
C ARG A 413 -3.40 -1.79 17.81
N THR A 414 -2.63 -2.55 17.01
CA THR A 414 -1.50 -3.33 17.50
C THR A 414 -0.41 -2.42 18.08
N LEU A 415 -0.01 -1.39 17.32
CA LEU A 415 0.99 -0.42 17.77
C LEU A 415 0.51 0.40 18.97
N LEU A 416 -0.78 0.74 19.04
CA LEU A 416 -1.37 1.41 20.19
C LEU A 416 -1.24 0.57 21.46
N ASN A 417 -1.65 -0.69 21.41
CA ASN A 417 -1.56 -1.58 22.57
C ASN A 417 -0.10 -1.88 22.96
N GLN A 418 0.81 -1.99 21.98
CA GLN A 418 2.25 -2.04 22.26
C GLN A 418 2.74 -0.77 22.96
N THR A 419 2.33 0.41 22.47
CA THR A 419 2.69 1.71 23.07
C THR A 419 2.18 1.78 24.52
N ILE A 420 0.97 1.31 24.80
CA ILE A 420 0.41 1.22 26.15
C ILE A 420 1.30 0.35 27.04
N ILE A 421 1.66 -0.87 26.60
CA ILE A 421 2.52 -1.79 27.36
C ILE A 421 3.88 -1.15 27.67
N GLU A 422 4.52 -0.55 26.67
CA GLU A 422 5.81 0.11 26.82
C GLU A 422 5.72 1.34 27.74
N PHE A 423 4.65 2.11 27.63
CA PHE A 423 4.39 3.27 28.47
C PHE A 423 4.28 2.88 29.94
N ILE A 424 3.55 1.80 30.24
CA ILE A 424 3.37 1.31 31.61
C ILE A 424 4.69 0.84 32.22
N LYS A 425 5.49 0.10 31.45
CA LYS A 425 6.83 -0.33 31.87
C LYS A 425 7.73 0.86 32.18
N LYS A 426 7.64 1.92 31.37
CA LYS A 426 8.50 3.12 31.48
C LYS A 426 8.04 4.08 32.59
N TYR A 427 6.73 4.17 32.86
CA TYR A 427 6.13 5.13 33.79
C TYR A 427 5.21 4.44 34.82
N PRO A 428 5.74 3.55 35.68
CA PRO A 428 4.94 2.73 36.57
C PRO A 428 4.12 3.56 37.57
N LYS A 429 4.67 4.63 38.19
CA LYS A 429 3.94 5.43 39.19
C LYS A 429 2.72 6.13 38.60
N SER A 430 2.85 6.61 37.36
CA SER A 430 1.76 7.24 36.61
C SER A 430 0.70 6.24 36.15
N SER A 431 1.10 4.98 35.99
CA SER A 431 0.28 3.93 35.39
C SER A 431 -0.49 3.09 36.41
N THR A 432 0.08 2.85 37.60
CA THR A 432 -0.54 2.03 38.66
C THR A 432 -1.99 2.40 38.98
N PRO A 433 -2.39 3.68 39.09
CA PRO A 433 -3.78 4.03 39.39
C PRO A 433 -4.77 3.72 38.25
N LEU A 434 -4.27 3.57 37.02
CA LEU A 434 -5.08 3.44 35.80
C LEU A 434 -5.03 2.02 35.22
N MET A 435 -4.15 1.15 35.73
CA MET A 435 -3.86 -0.15 35.12
C MET A 435 -3.82 -1.25 36.17
N SER A 436 -4.72 -2.22 36.04
CA SER A 436 -4.68 -3.46 36.82
C SER A 436 -3.74 -4.48 36.17
N LEU A 437 -3.26 -5.47 36.94
CA LEU A 437 -2.45 -6.55 36.40
C LEU A 437 -3.20 -7.38 35.33
N ALA A 438 -4.50 -7.59 35.54
CA ALA A 438 -5.36 -8.30 34.58
C ALA A 438 -5.48 -7.51 33.27
N GLU A 439 -5.71 -6.21 33.34
CA GLU A 439 -5.77 -5.34 32.16
C GLU A 439 -4.42 -5.31 31.43
N TYR A 440 -3.31 -5.28 32.16
CA TYR A 440 -1.97 -5.36 31.56
C TYR A 440 -1.74 -6.67 30.79
N GLY A 441 -2.19 -7.81 31.33
CA GLY A 441 -2.18 -9.10 30.63
C GLY A 441 -3.09 -9.11 29.40
N HIS A 442 -4.28 -8.52 29.52
CA HIS A 442 -5.25 -8.42 28.43
C HIS A 442 -4.71 -7.63 27.23
N ARG A 443 -3.85 -6.62 27.44
CA ARG A 443 -3.19 -5.90 26.33
C ARG A 443 -2.35 -6.83 25.43
N TYR A 444 -1.71 -7.86 25.98
CA TYR A 444 -0.99 -8.86 25.18
C TYR A 444 -1.96 -9.80 24.44
N GLU A 445 -3.13 -10.11 24.99
CA GLU A 445 -4.18 -10.86 24.30
C GLU A 445 -4.66 -10.12 23.06
N ILE A 446 -5.01 -8.84 23.21
CA ILE A 446 -5.43 -7.97 22.10
C ILE A 446 -4.37 -7.95 20.99
N ILE A 447 -3.09 -7.78 21.34
CA ILE A 447 -2.00 -7.77 20.38
C ILE A 447 -1.89 -9.10 19.63
N ARG A 448 -1.97 -10.23 20.34
CA ARG A 448 -1.90 -11.57 19.72
C ARG A 448 -3.05 -11.80 18.75
N GLU A 449 -4.26 -11.40 19.10
CA GLU A 449 -5.45 -11.54 18.24
C GLU A 449 -5.33 -10.67 16.98
N LEU A 450 -4.96 -9.39 17.13
CA LEU A 450 -4.77 -8.48 15.99
C LEU A 450 -3.63 -8.92 15.06
N ALA A 451 -2.53 -9.40 15.65
CA ALA A 451 -1.40 -9.94 14.90
C ALA A 451 -1.83 -11.18 14.10
N ARG A 452 -2.51 -12.13 14.76
CA ARG A 452 -3.04 -13.34 14.12
C ARG A 452 -3.93 -12.99 12.94
N ASP A 453 -4.88 -12.10 13.15
CA ASP A 453 -5.85 -11.72 12.12
C ASP A 453 -5.21 -10.95 10.96
N THR A 454 -4.11 -10.23 11.22
CA THR A 454 -3.28 -9.64 10.16
C THR A 454 -2.66 -10.74 9.29
N LEU A 455 -2.06 -11.77 9.89
CA LEU A 455 -1.49 -12.90 9.14
C LEU A 455 -2.56 -13.65 8.34
N VAL A 456 -3.72 -13.94 8.95
CA VAL A 456 -4.86 -14.61 8.29
C VAL A 456 -5.42 -13.80 7.12
N SER A 457 -5.30 -12.47 7.15
CA SER A 457 -5.76 -11.59 6.06
C SER A 457 -4.84 -11.50 4.85
N THR A 458 -3.57 -11.88 5.00
CA THR A 458 -2.53 -11.77 3.95
C THR A 458 -2.96 -12.32 2.59
N PRO A 459 -3.60 -13.50 2.48
CA PRO A 459 -3.97 -14.06 1.18
C PRO A 459 -4.92 -13.17 0.37
N THR A 460 -5.71 -12.33 1.04
CA THR A 460 -6.55 -11.32 0.37
C THR A 460 -5.72 -10.22 -0.25
N HIS A 461 -4.62 -9.81 0.40
CA HIS A 461 -3.86 -8.62 0.01
C HIS A 461 -2.80 -8.88 -1.07
N TRP A 462 -2.47 -10.15 -1.29
CA TRP A 462 -1.42 -10.58 -2.20
C TRP A 462 -1.69 -11.97 -2.74
N ARG A 463 -1.57 -12.13 -4.06
CA ARG A 463 -1.61 -13.42 -4.73
C ARG A 463 -0.28 -14.14 -4.53
N HIS A 464 -0.24 -15.09 -3.61
CA HIS A 464 0.92 -15.96 -3.45
C HIS A 464 1.19 -16.75 -4.74
N PRO A 465 2.44 -16.88 -5.23
CA PRO A 465 2.79 -17.63 -6.44
C PRO A 465 2.35 -19.12 -6.48
N LEU A 466 2.03 -19.71 -5.33
CA LEU A 466 1.55 -21.09 -5.22
C LEU A 466 0.04 -21.19 -5.45
N LEU A 467 -0.68 -20.06 -5.51
CA LEU A 467 -2.11 -20.02 -5.80
C LEU A 467 -2.34 -20.16 -7.32
N THR A 468 -2.84 -21.34 -7.69
CA THR A 468 -3.40 -21.59 -9.02
C THR A 468 -4.69 -20.80 -9.24
N ASP A 469 -5.09 -20.59 -10.49
CA ASP A 469 -6.27 -19.80 -10.84
C ASP A 469 -7.57 -20.32 -10.19
N LYS A 470 -7.71 -21.64 -10.01
CA LYS A 470 -8.87 -22.26 -9.34
C LYS A 470 -8.90 -22.00 -7.83
N SER A 471 -7.73 -21.80 -7.21
CA SER A 471 -7.57 -21.59 -5.77
C SER A 471 -7.47 -20.12 -5.35
N ALA A 472 -7.18 -19.20 -6.28
CA ALA A 472 -7.16 -17.75 -6.04
C ALA A 472 -8.59 -17.15 -5.91
N MET A 473 -9.55 -17.69 -6.68
CA MET A 473 -10.93 -17.19 -6.76
C MET A 473 -11.73 -17.11 -5.43
N PRO A 474 -11.55 -17.99 -4.42
CA PRO A 474 -12.25 -17.86 -3.13
C PRO A 474 -11.69 -16.75 -2.23
N VAL A 475 -10.41 -16.42 -2.41
CA VAL A 475 -9.63 -15.55 -1.52
C VAL A 475 -9.68 -14.09 -1.96
N GLU A 476 -9.76 -13.87 -3.28
CA GLU A 476 -9.70 -12.55 -3.91
C GLU A 476 -11.10 -12.06 -4.30
N ARG A 477 -11.46 -10.84 -3.86
CA ARG A 477 -12.69 -10.15 -4.25
C ARG A 477 -12.36 -8.99 -5.17
N MET A 478 -13.18 -8.79 -6.21
CA MET A 478 -13.04 -7.71 -7.18
C MET A 478 -13.57 -6.40 -6.61
N GLY A 479 -12.90 -5.30 -6.96
CA GLY A 479 -13.29 -3.95 -6.62
C GLY A 479 -12.61 -3.46 -5.35
N GLY A 480 -12.60 -2.14 -5.19
CA GLY A 480 -12.12 -1.52 -3.97
C GLY A 480 -11.60 -0.12 -4.21
N ALA A 481 -10.48 0.00 -4.92
CA ALA A 481 -9.84 1.31 -5.17
C ALA A 481 -8.74 1.28 -6.24
N GLY A 482 -8.47 0.15 -6.91
CA GLY A 482 -7.58 0.10 -8.07
C GLY A 482 -6.08 0.25 -7.74
N SER A 483 -5.58 -0.50 -6.76
CA SER A 483 -4.19 -0.36 -6.29
C SER A 483 -3.25 -1.50 -6.69
N GLY A 484 -3.76 -2.63 -7.19
CA GLY A 484 -2.93 -3.75 -7.64
C GLY A 484 -1.83 -4.14 -6.64
N SER A 485 -0.63 -4.38 -7.17
CA SER A 485 0.57 -4.64 -6.38
C SER A 485 1.04 -3.46 -5.53
N ALA A 486 0.59 -2.23 -5.80
CA ALA A 486 1.05 -1.03 -5.06
C ALA A 486 0.58 -1.01 -3.60
N GLY A 487 -0.35 -1.89 -3.22
CA GLY A 487 -0.70 -2.10 -1.82
C GLY A 487 0.27 -3.03 -1.06
N LEU A 488 1.19 -3.72 -1.73
CA LEU A 488 2.15 -4.63 -1.06
C LEU A 488 3.08 -3.93 -0.08
N PRO A 489 3.64 -2.74 -0.35
CA PRO A 489 4.52 -2.07 0.60
C PRO A 489 3.84 -1.85 1.96
N VAL A 490 2.56 -1.47 1.95
CA VAL A 490 1.74 -1.33 3.16
C VAL A 490 1.54 -2.67 3.88
N LEU A 491 1.27 -3.75 3.14
CA LEU A 491 1.15 -5.10 3.70
C LEU A 491 2.44 -5.54 4.40
N LEU A 492 3.61 -5.26 3.83
CA LEU A 492 4.91 -5.60 4.46
C LEU A 492 5.03 -4.94 5.84
N PHE A 493 4.60 -3.70 6.01
CA PHE A 493 4.61 -3.02 7.31
C PHE A 493 3.62 -3.63 8.29
N HIS A 494 2.43 -4.02 7.81
CA HIS A 494 1.45 -4.70 8.65
C HIS A 494 1.98 -6.06 9.15
N LEU A 495 2.61 -6.83 8.26
CA LEU A 495 3.25 -8.12 8.60
C LEU A 495 4.40 -7.95 9.60
N GLN A 496 5.28 -6.98 9.38
CA GLN A 496 6.39 -6.70 10.30
C GLN A 496 5.88 -6.38 11.71
N VAL A 497 4.88 -5.49 11.82
CA VAL A 497 4.29 -5.13 13.11
C VAL A 497 3.63 -6.33 13.78
N ALA A 498 2.84 -7.12 13.06
CA ALA A 498 2.19 -8.31 13.59
C ALA A 498 3.20 -9.36 14.08
N ALA A 499 4.28 -9.57 13.33
CA ALA A 499 5.33 -10.56 13.60
C ALA A 499 6.29 -10.17 14.73
N CYS A 500 6.52 -8.87 14.92
CA CYS A 500 7.45 -8.34 15.92
C CYS A 500 6.75 -7.74 17.15
N ALA A 501 5.43 -7.87 17.24
CA ALA A 501 4.64 -7.35 18.35
C ALA A 501 4.97 -8.09 19.67
N PRO A 502 4.87 -7.42 20.84
CA PRO A 502 5.19 -8.05 22.11
C PRO A 502 4.22 -9.18 22.45
N GLY A 503 4.76 -10.32 22.88
CA GLY A 503 3.98 -11.49 23.32
C GLY A 503 3.43 -12.37 22.19
N VAL A 504 3.74 -12.10 20.93
CA VAL A 504 3.33 -12.97 19.83
C VAL A 504 4.20 -14.23 19.77
N PRO A 505 3.64 -15.40 19.39
CA PRO A 505 4.41 -16.63 19.24
C PRO A 505 5.48 -16.54 18.14
N ARG A 506 6.57 -17.30 18.31
CA ARG A 506 7.64 -17.44 17.30
C ARG A 506 7.11 -17.83 15.91
N THR A 507 6.08 -18.67 15.87
CA THR A 507 5.44 -19.12 14.62
C THR A 507 4.84 -17.99 13.80
N TYR A 508 4.45 -16.86 14.42
CA TYR A 508 3.91 -15.70 13.72
C TYR A 508 5.03 -15.01 12.94
N TRP A 509 6.19 -14.88 13.59
CA TRP A 509 7.39 -14.34 12.97
C TRP A 509 7.90 -15.23 11.83
N ASP A 510 8.00 -16.55 12.06
CA ASP A 510 8.52 -17.47 11.05
C ASP A 510 7.64 -17.44 9.78
N TRP A 511 6.32 -17.42 9.95
CA TRP A 511 5.39 -17.37 8.82
C TRP A 511 5.41 -16.03 8.09
N ALA A 512 5.37 -14.90 8.81
CA ALA A 512 5.44 -13.58 8.20
C ALA A 512 6.76 -13.36 7.44
N LEU A 513 7.89 -13.81 8.01
CA LEU A 513 9.18 -13.75 7.34
C LEU A 513 9.17 -14.59 6.06
N ALA A 514 8.62 -15.80 6.08
CA ALA A 514 8.52 -16.66 4.90
C ALA A 514 7.66 -16.03 3.78
N VAL A 515 6.57 -15.35 4.14
CA VAL A 515 5.75 -14.59 3.19
C VAL A 515 6.55 -13.43 2.58
N MET A 516 7.25 -12.65 3.41
CA MET A 516 8.06 -11.53 2.93
C MET A 516 9.24 -12.01 2.06
N GLU A 517 9.81 -13.17 2.37
CA GLU A 517 10.84 -13.82 1.57
C GLU A 517 10.30 -14.27 0.23
N CYS A 518 9.09 -14.83 0.20
CA CYS A 518 8.42 -15.18 -1.04
C CYS A 518 8.16 -13.93 -1.90
N ILE A 519 7.62 -12.84 -1.33
CA ILE A 519 7.43 -11.56 -2.03
C ILE A 519 8.76 -11.03 -2.60
N TRP A 520 9.82 -11.03 -1.79
CA TRP A 520 11.16 -10.61 -2.23
C TRP A 520 11.65 -11.47 -3.40
N SER A 521 11.60 -12.79 -3.26
CA SER A 521 12.14 -13.73 -4.25
C SER A 521 11.36 -13.72 -5.58
N ASP A 522 10.04 -13.48 -5.51
CA ASP A 522 9.17 -13.48 -6.68
C ASP A 522 9.18 -12.14 -7.41
N MET A 523 9.18 -11.04 -6.65
CA MET A 523 8.94 -9.70 -7.18
C MET A 523 10.19 -8.82 -7.19
N GLY A 524 11.26 -9.15 -6.46
CA GLY A 524 12.48 -8.33 -6.40
C GLY A 524 12.30 -6.98 -5.71
N ILE A 525 11.33 -6.85 -4.79
CA ILE A 525 11.06 -5.62 -4.03
C ILE A 525 12.12 -5.44 -2.95
N LEU A 526 13.11 -4.55 -3.17
CA LEU A 526 14.23 -4.36 -2.24
C LEU A 526 13.79 -3.96 -0.82
N HIS A 527 12.68 -3.23 -0.70
CA HIS A 527 12.09 -2.90 0.60
C HIS A 527 11.72 -4.14 1.42
N ALA A 528 11.16 -5.18 0.79
CA ALA A 528 10.83 -6.43 1.48
C ALA A 528 12.09 -7.07 2.09
N LYS A 529 13.19 -7.11 1.33
CA LYS A 529 14.48 -7.60 1.83
C LYS A 529 14.99 -6.81 3.03
N SER A 530 15.01 -5.48 2.93
CA SER A 530 15.47 -4.60 4.02
C SER A 530 14.63 -4.75 5.30
N MET A 531 13.32 -4.89 5.17
CA MET A 531 12.43 -5.12 6.32
C MET A 531 12.67 -6.49 6.96
N MET A 532 12.90 -7.55 6.16
CA MET A 532 13.28 -8.86 6.69
C MET A 532 14.60 -8.83 7.48
N GLU A 533 15.60 -8.09 6.99
CA GLU A 533 16.86 -7.89 7.71
C GLU A 533 16.63 -7.19 9.06
N THR A 534 15.75 -6.18 9.08
CA THR A 534 15.32 -5.51 10.32
C THR A 534 14.61 -6.46 11.28
N MET A 535 13.74 -7.34 10.77
CA MET A 535 13.03 -8.35 11.56
C MET A 535 13.99 -9.38 12.18
N ARG A 536 15.01 -9.81 11.43
CA ARG A 536 16.06 -10.73 11.91
C ARG A 536 16.89 -10.06 13.01
N ALA A 537 17.39 -8.85 12.77
CA ALA A 537 18.14 -8.08 13.76
C ALA A 537 17.34 -7.83 15.06
N TYR A 538 16.04 -7.53 14.93
CA TYR A 538 15.15 -7.41 16.08
C TYR A 538 15.07 -8.72 16.88
N ARG A 539 14.91 -9.86 16.19
CA ARG A 539 14.84 -11.17 16.85
C ARG A 539 16.13 -11.53 17.57
N ASP A 540 17.28 -11.29 16.95
CA ASP A 540 18.60 -11.52 17.57
C ASP A 540 18.75 -10.67 18.84
N SER A 541 18.25 -9.43 18.83
CA SER A 541 18.27 -8.55 20.00
C SER A 541 17.41 -9.05 21.17
N LEU A 542 16.35 -9.81 20.90
CA LEU A 542 15.51 -10.41 21.94
C LEU A 542 16.21 -11.61 22.58
N LEU A 543 16.85 -12.46 21.78
CA LEU A 543 17.60 -13.62 22.28
C LEU A 543 18.72 -13.19 23.22
N ILE A 544 19.47 -12.14 22.85
CA ILE A 544 20.52 -11.57 23.70
C ILE A 544 19.95 -11.07 25.04
N LYS A 545 18.75 -10.46 25.04
CA LYS A 545 18.11 -9.98 26.26
C LYS A 545 17.58 -11.12 27.13
N GLU A 546 17.07 -12.19 26.53
CA GLU A 546 16.62 -13.40 27.23
C GLU A 546 17.81 -14.09 27.91
N GLU A 547 18.91 -14.31 27.17
CA GLU A 547 20.17 -14.87 27.71
C GLU A 547 20.72 -14.02 28.87
N ALA A 548 20.74 -12.68 28.71
CA ALA A 548 21.20 -11.79 29.78
C ALA A 548 20.29 -11.82 31.02
N ALA A 549 18.98 -12.01 30.84
CA ALA A 549 18.04 -12.13 31.95
C ALA A 549 18.22 -13.46 32.70
N GLU A 550 18.47 -14.55 31.99
CA GLU A 550 18.75 -15.88 32.58
C GLU A 550 20.07 -15.89 33.36
N ILE A 551 21.12 -15.26 32.83
CA ILE A 551 22.41 -15.12 33.53
C ILE A 551 22.27 -14.31 34.81
N ASN A 552 21.45 -13.25 34.82
CA ASN A 552 21.22 -12.42 36.01
C ASN A 552 20.29 -13.08 37.05
N ALA A 553 19.58 -14.16 36.68
CA ALA A 553 18.69 -14.89 37.56
C ALA A 553 19.37 -16.09 38.26
N CYS A 554 20.52 -16.54 37.73
CA CYS A 554 21.43 -17.51 38.35
C CYS A 554 22.45 -16.81 39.24
#